data_AF-A0A1W9NY23-F1
#
_entry.id   AF-A0A1W9NY23-F1
#
_cell.length_a   1.000
_cell.length_b   1.000
_cell.length_c   1.000
_cell.angle_alpha   90.00
_cell.angle_beta   90.00
_cell.angle_gamma   90.00
#
_symmetry.space_group_name_H-M   'P 1'
#
loop_
_entity.id
_entity.type
_entity.pdbx_description
1 polymer ?
#
loop_
_entity_poly.entity_id
_entity_poly.type
_entity_poly.pdbx_seq_one_letter_code
_entity_poly.pdbx_strand_id
1 'polypeptide(L)'
;MLVRARYPTNEKVSCLIDRFLPVKGRILVKRRDLVKPETVIGVCQPAPGFRTYNLAHMLGVAPDRAADCLLRPVGSQVYRGSVIARRKSLLGLKTLEFTSPIDGVLYHYSKETGLLTLQYASHQMKLIAGVEGVVEKVMPGRWVQIKALVSKVQGVIAAGNDREGIIKIISNPDIAISPQAVTGSCQGKILAGGALLSKEVIYKCLAVKVKGVICGGMHWRDFNEIVTPARGRSEDVGLTVLLTEGFGYQPMNRTIFDLLSRYENWFGMILSNSGICVIPLSGRTTGEREEAGREKFVELKKHLNVRLINPPRLDVFGTISKLGGKETRMQLGIRTPVAEVKVGDRLEIVPTRNLEAIVG
;
A
#
# COMPACT_ATOMS: atom_id res chain seq x y z
N MET A 1 33.24 0.56 -18.09
CA MET A 1 32.14 0.80 -17.14
C MET A 1 31.29 -0.47 -17.09
N LEU A 2 31.19 -1.13 -15.93
CA LEU A 2 30.32 -2.31 -15.79
C LEU A 2 28.85 -1.86 -15.95
N VAL A 3 28.15 -2.48 -16.88
CA VAL A 3 26.71 -2.28 -17.07
C VAL A 3 25.98 -3.35 -16.29
N ARG A 4 24.94 -3.00 -15.54
CA ARG A 4 24.27 -3.89 -14.59
C ARG A 4 22.77 -3.90 -14.80
N ALA A 5 22.16 -5.08 -14.70
CA ALA A 5 20.71 -5.26 -14.58
C ALA A 5 20.30 -5.52 -13.14
N ARG A 6 19.02 -5.26 -12.86
CA ARG A 6 18.40 -5.57 -11.57
C ARG A 6 18.31 -7.09 -11.40
N TYR A 7 18.55 -7.55 -10.17
CA TYR A 7 18.23 -8.91 -9.73
C TYR A 7 16.84 -8.88 -9.05
N PRO A 8 15.94 -9.84 -9.33
CA PRO A 8 14.54 -9.80 -8.89
C PRO A 8 14.37 -9.84 -7.36
N THR A 9 15.35 -10.41 -6.65
CA THR A 9 15.36 -10.50 -5.19
C THR A 9 16.69 -10.06 -4.58
N ASN A 10 16.65 -9.54 -3.37
CA ASN A 10 17.87 -9.29 -2.59
C ASN A 10 17.60 -9.67 -1.14
N GLU A 11 18.54 -10.37 -0.52
CA GLU A 11 18.40 -10.83 0.86
C GLU A 11 19.44 -10.15 1.74
N LYS A 12 19.07 -9.89 2.99
CA LYS A 12 19.95 -9.28 4.00
C LYS A 12 20.58 -7.98 3.51
N VAL A 13 19.81 -7.13 2.82
CA VAL A 13 20.29 -5.83 2.33
C VAL A 13 19.76 -4.70 3.19
N SER A 14 20.52 -3.60 3.28
CA SER A 14 20.04 -2.40 3.94
C SER A 14 19.05 -1.65 3.05
N CYS A 15 17.88 -1.31 3.58
CA CYS A 15 16.87 -0.52 2.92
C CYS A 15 16.47 0.69 3.77
N LEU A 16 16.15 1.82 3.13
CA LEU A 16 15.58 2.99 3.76
C LEU A 16 14.06 2.93 3.64
N ILE A 17 13.38 2.91 4.79
CA ILE A 17 11.92 2.77 4.87
C ILE A 17 11.37 4.05 5.48
N ASP A 18 10.52 4.73 4.72
CA ASP A 18 9.86 5.96 5.18
C ASP A 18 8.56 5.62 5.91
N ARG A 19 8.38 6.21 7.10
CA ARG A 19 7.17 6.10 7.93
C ARG A 19 6.53 7.47 8.06
N PHE A 20 5.30 7.62 7.57
CA PHE A 20 4.59 8.89 7.52
C PHE A 20 3.49 8.97 8.58
N LEU A 21 3.38 10.13 9.23
CA LEU A 21 2.15 10.51 9.92
C LEU A 21 1.11 10.91 8.86
N PRO A 22 -0.16 10.49 8.96
CA PRO A 22 -1.18 10.84 7.98
C PRO A 22 -1.48 12.35 7.95
N VAL A 23 -1.39 13.02 9.10
CA VAL A 23 -1.50 14.48 9.24
C VAL A 23 -0.28 15.03 10.00
N LYS A 24 -0.13 16.35 10.04
CA LYS A 24 0.92 16.98 10.85
C LYS A 24 0.78 16.56 12.32
N GLY A 25 1.89 16.21 12.95
CA GLY A 25 1.93 15.78 14.35
C GLY A 25 3.27 16.03 15.00
N ARG A 26 3.68 15.14 15.91
CA ARG A 26 4.97 15.19 16.60
C ARG A 26 5.72 13.88 16.38
N ILE A 27 6.98 13.99 15.96
CA ILE A 27 7.91 12.86 15.90
C ILE A 27 8.57 12.72 17.28
N LEU A 28 8.69 11.48 17.76
CA LEU A 28 9.16 11.14 19.12
C LEU A 28 10.59 10.58 19.14
N VAL A 29 11.17 10.34 17.97
CA VAL A 29 12.54 9.84 17.80
C VAL A 29 13.42 10.86 17.09
N LYS A 30 14.73 10.73 17.25
CA LYS A 30 15.75 11.55 16.59
C LYS A 30 16.68 10.69 15.75
N ARG A 31 17.45 11.36 14.88
CA ARG A 31 18.48 10.69 14.07
C ARG A 31 19.44 9.89 14.97
N ARG A 32 19.79 8.69 14.52
CA ARG A 32 20.62 7.67 15.19
C ARG A 32 19.93 6.87 16.30
N ASP A 33 18.67 7.14 16.62
CA ASP A 33 17.94 6.27 17.56
C ASP A 33 17.79 4.87 16.98
N LEU A 34 17.90 3.86 17.84
CA LEU A 34 17.54 2.48 17.54
C LEU A 34 16.05 2.28 17.81
N VAL A 35 15.36 1.64 16.88
CA VAL A 35 13.93 1.36 16.98
C VAL A 35 13.67 -0.13 16.80
N LYS A 36 12.68 -0.63 17.54
CA LYS A 36 12.06 -1.95 17.36
C LYS A 36 10.73 -1.79 16.61
N PRO A 37 10.16 -2.86 16.03
CA PRO A 37 8.89 -2.76 15.29
C PRO A 37 7.76 -2.08 16.09
N GLU A 38 7.65 -2.34 17.39
CA GLU A 38 6.65 -1.79 18.30
C GLU A 38 6.96 -0.38 18.81
N THR A 39 8.16 0.16 18.53
CA THR A 39 8.53 1.51 18.97
C THR A 39 7.60 2.55 18.35
N VAL A 40 6.97 3.38 19.20
CA VAL A 40 6.17 4.51 18.75
C VAL A 40 7.11 5.65 18.36
N ILE A 41 7.18 5.95 17.07
CA ILE A 41 8.08 6.95 16.51
C ILE A 41 7.42 8.30 16.29
N GLY A 42 6.09 8.37 16.34
CA GLY A 42 5.36 9.60 16.13
C GLY A 42 3.92 9.52 16.64
N VAL A 43 3.31 10.68 16.83
CA VAL A 43 1.90 10.81 17.18
C VAL A 43 1.27 11.95 16.39
N CYS A 44 0.02 11.77 15.98
CA CYS A 44 -0.78 12.82 15.37
C CYS A 44 -2.24 12.71 15.79
N GLN A 45 -3.00 13.77 15.61
CA GLN A 45 -4.43 13.78 15.89
C GLN A 45 -5.18 14.28 14.65
N PRO A 46 -5.70 13.38 13.81
CA PRO A 46 -6.50 13.76 12.65
C PRO A 46 -7.73 14.58 13.05
N ALA A 47 -8.07 15.56 12.22
CA ALA A 47 -9.33 16.29 12.37
C ALA A 47 -10.49 15.29 12.32
N PRO A 48 -11.40 15.33 13.31
CA PRO A 48 -12.55 14.45 13.28
C PRO A 48 -13.48 14.83 12.12
N GLY A 49 -13.98 13.83 11.41
CA GLY A 49 -15.03 14.07 10.42
C GLY A 49 -16.33 14.57 11.07
N PHE A 50 -17.33 14.85 10.26
CA PHE A 50 -18.68 15.15 10.73
C PHE A 50 -19.73 14.46 9.86
N ARG A 51 -20.93 14.28 10.40
CA ARG A 51 -22.12 13.86 9.67
C ARG A 51 -23.30 14.72 10.08
N THR A 52 -24.13 15.03 9.10
CA THR A 52 -25.32 15.87 9.29
C THR A 52 -26.57 15.03 9.09
N TYR A 53 -27.56 15.24 9.94
CA TYR A 53 -28.83 14.53 9.98
C TYR A 53 -29.96 15.55 10.00
N ASN A 54 -31.02 15.33 9.22
CA ASN A 54 -32.20 16.17 9.26
C ASN A 54 -33.06 15.81 10.48
N LEU A 55 -32.75 16.42 11.62
CA LEU A 55 -33.39 16.12 12.89
C LEU A 55 -34.86 16.55 12.90
N ALA A 56 -35.15 17.72 12.33
CA ALA A 56 -36.52 18.23 12.21
C ALA A 56 -37.43 17.25 11.46
N HIS A 57 -36.96 16.74 10.33
CA HIS A 57 -37.66 15.71 9.57
C HIS A 57 -37.80 14.39 10.36
N MET A 58 -36.74 13.93 11.02
CA MET A 58 -36.78 12.70 11.82
C MET A 58 -37.75 12.77 13.01
N LEU A 59 -37.93 13.94 13.61
CA LEU A 59 -38.85 14.16 14.72
C LEU A 59 -40.24 14.65 14.28
N GLY A 60 -40.43 14.96 13.00
CA GLY A 60 -41.67 15.47 12.42
C GLY A 60 -42.09 16.83 12.99
N VAL A 61 -41.14 17.74 13.18
CA VAL A 61 -41.36 19.10 13.71
C VAL A 61 -40.71 20.15 12.80
N ALA A 62 -41.10 21.41 12.98
CA ALA A 62 -40.43 22.52 12.31
C ALA A 62 -38.96 22.66 12.77
N PRO A 63 -38.05 23.14 11.90
CA PRO A 63 -36.63 23.36 12.20
C PRO A 63 -36.33 24.10 13.50
N ASP A 64 -37.07 25.15 13.82
CA ASP A 64 -36.93 25.93 15.04
C ASP A 64 -37.30 25.12 16.30
N ARG A 65 -38.33 24.26 16.20
CA ARG A 65 -38.84 23.42 17.29
C ARG A 65 -38.04 22.15 17.54
N ALA A 66 -37.29 21.65 16.57
CA ALA A 66 -36.44 20.47 16.78
C ALA A 66 -35.25 20.75 17.72
N ALA A 67 -34.82 22.01 17.86
CA ALA A 67 -33.81 22.40 18.85
C ALA A 67 -34.28 22.10 20.28
N ASP A 68 -35.56 22.36 20.57
CA ASP A 68 -36.18 22.15 21.89
C ASP A 68 -36.30 20.66 22.25
N CYS A 69 -36.19 19.78 21.25
CA CYS A 69 -36.25 18.33 21.43
C CYS A 69 -34.89 17.72 21.80
N LEU A 70 -33.80 18.50 21.73
CA LEU A 70 -32.47 18.03 22.09
C LEU A 70 -32.39 17.75 23.60
N LEU A 71 -31.87 16.57 23.96
CA LEU A 71 -31.69 16.18 25.36
C LEU A 71 -30.37 16.69 25.96
N ARG A 72 -29.47 17.19 25.11
CA ARG A 72 -28.17 17.74 25.49
C ARG A 72 -27.87 18.97 24.64
N PRO A 73 -27.21 20.01 25.19
CA PRO A 73 -26.83 21.18 24.42
C PRO A 73 -25.75 20.88 23.38
N VAL A 74 -25.65 21.75 22.37
CA VAL A 74 -24.50 21.81 21.45
C VAL A 74 -23.20 21.93 22.25
N GLY A 75 -22.18 21.18 21.83
CA GLY A 75 -20.91 20.99 22.54
C GLY A 75 -20.86 19.74 23.43
N SER A 76 -21.99 19.08 23.68
CA SER A 76 -22.02 17.88 24.53
C SER A 76 -21.45 16.64 23.85
N GLN A 77 -20.77 15.80 24.64
CA GLN A 77 -20.39 14.46 24.21
C GLN A 77 -21.63 13.58 24.02
N VAL A 78 -21.59 12.76 22.97
CA VAL A 78 -22.61 11.78 22.62
C VAL A 78 -21.95 10.44 22.34
N TYR A 79 -22.61 9.36 22.72
CA TYR A 79 -22.14 8.00 22.50
C TYR A 79 -23.08 7.28 21.54
N ARG A 80 -22.54 6.36 20.74
CA ARG A 80 -23.35 5.55 19.83
C ARG A 80 -24.47 4.86 20.61
N GLY A 81 -25.69 4.96 20.09
CA GLY A 81 -26.90 4.41 20.71
C GLY A 81 -27.53 5.28 21.80
N SER A 82 -26.85 6.32 22.30
CA SER A 82 -27.47 7.25 23.25
C SER A 82 -28.56 8.09 22.57
N VAL A 83 -29.70 8.26 23.24
CA VAL A 83 -30.77 9.16 22.77
C VAL A 83 -30.29 10.60 22.93
N ILE A 84 -30.29 11.34 21.83
CA ILE A 84 -29.79 12.73 21.76
C ILE A 84 -30.90 13.73 21.52
N ALA A 85 -32.04 13.30 20.97
CA ALA A 85 -33.24 14.10 20.88
C ALA A 85 -34.48 13.21 21.08
N ARG A 86 -35.52 13.77 21.68
CA ARG A 86 -36.78 13.07 21.93
C ARG A 86 -37.96 14.03 21.75
N ARG A 87 -38.99 13.55 21.06
CA ARG A 87 -40.30 14.22 20.99
C ARG A 87 -41.39 13.27 21.48
N LYS A 88 -42.22 13.74 22.41
CA LYS A 88 -43.47 13.09 22.79
C LYS A 88 -44.63 13.63 21.93
N SER A 89 -45.53 12.78 21.47
CA SER A 89 -46.73 13.21 20.76
C SER A 89 -47.69 13.98 21.67
N LEU A 90 -48.55 14.82 21.07
CA LEU A 90 -49.52 15.68 21.77
C LEU A 90 -50.51 14.92 22.67
N LEU A 91 -50.69 13.61 22.44
CA LEU A 91 -51.55 12.72 23.23
C LEU A 91 -50.75 11.67 24.04
N GLY A 92 -49.43 11.80 24.12
CA GLY A 92 -48.55 10.89 24.88
C GLY A 92 -48.38 9.47 24.31
N LEU A 93 -49.15 9.09 23.29
CA LEU A 93 -49.23 7.73 22.74
C LEU A 93 -47.99 7.27 21.94
N LYS A 94 -47.11 8.19 21.50
CA LYS A 94 -45.92 7.83 20.72
C LYS A 94 -44.74 8.74 21.06
N THR A 95 -43.58 8.13 21.30
CA THR A 95 -42.31 8.83 21.48
C THR A 95 -41.44 8.59 20.26
N LEU A 96 -40.95 9.67 19.64
CA LEU A 96 -39.93 9.62 18.60
C LEU A 96 -38.59 9.97 19.22
N GLU A 97 -37.58 9.16 18.92
CA GLU A 97 -36.24 9.32 19.44
C GLU A 97 -35.23 9.34 18.30
N PHE A 98 -34.26 10.23 18.41
CA PHE A 98 -33.05 10.17 17.60
C PHE A 98 -31.90 9.71 18.49
N THR A 99 -31.32 8.56 18.15
CA THR A 99 -30.13 8.01 18.80
C THR A 99 -28.88 8.38 18.02
N SER A 100 -27.80 8.74 18.70
CA SER A 100 -26.54 9.02 18.02
C SER A 100 -26.01 7.77 17.30
N PRO A 101 -25.69 7.84 15.99
CA PRO A 101 -25.07 6.73 15.27
C PRO A 101 -23.55 6.64 15.50
N ILE A 102 -22.95 7.59 16.21
CA ILE A 102 -21.50 7.72 16.41
C ILE A 102 -21.14 8.10 17.85
N ASP A 103 -19.90 7.83 18.24
CA ASP A 103 -19.27 8.46 19.40
C ASP A 103 -18.66 9.79 18.96
N GLY A 104 -18.92 10.86 19.71
CA GLY A 104 -18.49 12.19 19.31
C GLY A 104 -19.11 13.33 20.09
N VAL A 105 -19.33 14.45 19.39
CA VAL A 105 -19.86 15.70 19.95
C VAL A 105 -21.06 16.15 19.12
N LEU A 106 -22.09 16.63 19.81
CA LEU A 106 -23.19 17.38 19.20
C LEU A 106 -22.64 18.74 18.76
N TYR A 107 -22.14 18.83 17.52
CA TYR A 107 -21.26 19.91 17.09
C TYR A 107 -22.02 21.19 16.75
N HIS A 108 -23.14 21.06 16.04
CA HIS A 108 -23.93 22.21 15.61
C HIS A 108 -25.37 21.79 15.31
N TYR A 109 -26.31 22.73 15.48
CA TYR A 109 -27.68 22.60 15.01
C TYR A 109 -28.11 23.91 14.33
N SER A 110 -28.59 23.83 13.08
CA SER A 110 -29.16 24.98 12.37
C SER A 110 -30.66 25.04 12.60
N LYS A 111 -31.13 26.14 13.19
CA LYS A 111 -32.56 26.38 13.42
C LYS A 111 -33.30 26.71 12.12
N GLU A 112 -32.60 27.19 11.09
CA GLU A 112 -33.18 27.50 9.79
C GLU A 112 -33.49 26.23 8.99
N THR A 113 -32.58 25.25 9.01
CA THR A 113 -32.67 24.05 8.17
C THR A 113 -33.11 22.79 8.91
N GLY A 114 -33.02 22.79 10.24
CA GLY A 114 -33.35 21.62 11.08
C GLY A 114 -32.27 20.55 11.08
N LEU A 115 -31.09 20.89 10.55
CA LEU A 115 -29.96 19.99 10.40
C LEU A 115 -29.11 19.95 11.67
N LEU A 116 -28.91 18.73 12.18
CA LEU A 116 -28.04 18.41 13.30
C LEU A 116 -26.71 17.85 12.77
N THR A 117 -25.60 18.48 13.11
CA THR A 117 -24.26 18.01 12.78
C THR A 117 -23.63 17.35 14.01
N LEU A 118 -23.23 16.09 13.86
CA LEU A 118 -22.44 15.35 14.83
C LEU A 118 -20.99 15.25 14.32
N GLN A 119 -20.04 15.64 15.17
CA GLN A 119 -18.61 15.50 14.88
C GLN A 119 -18.09 14.25 15.59
N TYR A 120 -17.28 13.43 14.91
CA TYR A 120 -16.70 12.23 15.51
C TYR A 120 -15.76 12.60 16.66
N ALA A 121 -15.57 11.69 17.62
CA ALA A 121 -14.50 11.84 18.59
C ALA A 121 -13.13 11.74 17.88
N SER A 122 -12.28 12.76 18.04
CA SER A 122 -10.90 12.73 17.53
C SER A 122 -10.03 11.95 18.50
N HIS A 123 -9.34 10.94 18.00
CA HIS A 123 -8.44 10.11 18.79
C HIS A 123 -7.00 10.35 18.34
N GLN A 124 -6.08 10.39 19.31
CA GLN A 124 -4.66 10.43 19.02
C GLN A 124 -4.24 9.11 18.37
N MET A 125 -3.60 9.22 17.20
CA MET A 125 -3.00 8.11 16.48
C MET A 125 -1.51 8.02 16.80
N LYS A 126 -1.03 6.79 17.03
CA LYS A 126 0.39 6.47 17.16
C LYS A 126 0.91 5.92 15.84
N LEU A 127 2.05 6.43 15.39
CA LEU A 127 2.85 5.86 14.31
C LEU A 127 3.93 4.98 14.93
N ILE A 128 3.91 3.70 14.61
CA ILE A 128 4.95 2.75 14.98
C ILE A 128 6.04 2.66 13.90
N ALA A 129 7.24 2.23 14.30
CA ALA A 129 8.34 1.96 13.38
C ALA A 129 7.99 0.87 12.36
N GLY A 130 7.34 -0.21 12.82
CA GLY A 130 7.01 -1.38 12.00
C GLY A 130 8.21 -2.22 11.58
N VAL A 131 9.44 -1.73 11.80
CA VAL A 131 10.69 -2.39 11.46
C VAL A 131 11.71 -2.17 12.57
N GLU A 132 12.62 -3.11 12.74
CA GLU A 132 13.83 -2.92 13.53
C GLU A 132 14.91 -2.19 12.70
N GLY A 133 15.56 -1.17 13.27
CA GLY A 133 16.59 -0.43 12.54
C GLY A 133 17.10 0.83 13.24
N VAL A 134 17.80 1.67 12.45
CA VAL A 134 18.38 2.94 12.89
C VAL A 134 17.65 4.08 12.20
N VAL A 135 17.27 5.12 12.95
CA VAL A 135 16.68 6.33 12.37
C VAL A 135 17.74 7.11 11.59
N GLU A 136 17.60 7.18 10.26
CA GLU A 136 18.55 7.84 9.36
C GLU A 136 18.22 9.33 9.19
N LYS A 137 16.93 9.65 9.02
CA LYS A 137 16.43 11.02 8.84
C LYS A 137 15.08 11.22 9.52
N VAL A 138 14.83 12.45 9.96
CA VAL A 138 13.56 12.87 10.55
C VAL A 138 13.14 14.18 9.89
N MET A 139 11.89 14.23 9.40
CA MET A 139 11.22 15.48 9.07
C MET A 139 10.20 15.80 10.17
N PRO A 140 10.47 16.83 11.00
CA PRO A 140 9.62 17.16 12.14
C PRO A 140 8.14 17.26 11.78
N GLY A 141 7.34 16.55 12.55
CA GLY A 141 5.89 16.51 12.44
C GLY A 141 5.31 15.83 11.21
N ARG A 142 6.12 15.15 10.37
CA ARG A 142 5.59 14.49 9.16
C ARG A 142 6.09 13.07 8.94
N TRP A 143 7.39 12.80 8.93
CA TRP A 143 7.91 11.45 8.63
C TRP A 143 9.26 11.14 9.27
N VAL A 144 9.56 9.84 9.36
CA VAL A 144 10.83 9.27 9.83
C VAL A 144 11.32 8.26 8.80
N GLN A 145 12.60 8.32 8.43
CA GLN A 145 13.24 7.33 7.56
C GLN A 145 14.10 6.41 8.43
N ILE A 146 13.83 5.11 8.35
CA ILE A 146 14.50 4.09 9.14
C ILE A 146 15.34 3.24 8.19
N LYS A 147 16.63 3.11 8.50
CA LYS A 147 17.53 2.16 7.84
C LYS A 147 17.36 0.81 8.52
N ALA A 148 16.87 -0.18 7.78
CA ALA A 148 16.58 -1.53 8.28
C ALA A 148 17.26 -2.58 7.40
N LEU A 149 17.55 -3.75 7.98
CA LEU A 149 17.98 -4.93 7.25
C LEU A 149 16.75 -5.68 6.75
N VAL A 150 16.68 -5.95 5.45
CA VAL A 150 15.49 -6.55 4.81
C VAL A 150 15.87 -7.61 3.78
N SER A 151 14.92 -8.50 3.51
CA SER A 151 14.83 -9.15 2.21
C SER A 151 13.86 -8.36 1.34
N LYS A 152 14.17 -8.14 0.06
CA LYS A 152 13.32 -7.41 -0.88
C LYS A 152 13.02 -8.20 -2.15
N VAL A 153 11.79 -8.07 -2.62
CA VAL A 153 11.31 -8.49 -3.94
C VAL A 153 11.11 -7.25 -4.80
N GLN A 154 11.64 -7.27 -6.01
CA GLN A 154 11.40 -6.24 -7.01
C GLN A 154 10.20 -6.64 -7.87
N GLY A 155 9.21 -5.76 -7.94
CA GLY A 155 8.16 -5.86 -8.96
C GLY A 155 8.46 -4.97 -10.16
N VAL A 156 7.78 -5.26 -11.26
CA VAL A 156 7.79 -4.43 -12.47
C VAL A 156 6.69 -3.36 -12.44
N ILE A 157 5.58 -3.66 -11.77
CA ILE A 157 4.40 -2.81 -11.72
C ILE A 157 3.84 -2.80 -10.32
N ALA A 158 3.58 -1.60 -9.78
CA ALA A 158 2.80 -1.43 -8.57
C ALA A 158 1.63 -0.46 -8.80
N ALA A 159 0.54 -0.66 -8.06
CA ALA A 159 -0.59 0.26 -7.96
C ALA A 159 -1.19 0.22 -6.56
N GLY A 160 -1.65 1.36 -6.06
CA GLY A 160 -2.14 1.54 -4.70
C GLY A 160 -1.15 2.27 -3.81
N ASN A 161 -1.54 2.49 -2.55
CA ASN A 161 -0.69 3.10 -1.52
C ASN A 161 0.32 2.09 -0.94
N ASP A 162 1.27 2.56 -0.15
CA ASP A 162 2.10 1.67 0.66
C ASP A 162 1.21 0.91 1.65
N ARG A 163 1.40 -0.42 1.72
CA ARG A 163 0.60 -1.29 2.59
C ARG A 163 1.45 -2.35 3.24
N GLU A 164 1.09 -2.68 4.47
CA GLU A 164 1.79 -3.63 5.31
C GLU A 164 0.85 -4.69 5.85
N GLY A 165 1.38 -5.89 6.11
CA GLY A 165 0.61 -7.02 6.60
C GLY A 165 1.44 -8.30 6.64
N ILE A 166 0.84 -9.35 7.17
CA ILE A 166 1.46 -10.68 7.17
C ILE A 166 1.41 -11.27 5.76
N ILE A 167 2.53 -11.80 5.26
CA ILE A 167 2.62 -12.49 3.98
C ILE A 167 1.93 -13.85 4.10
N LYS A 168 1.09 -14.18 3.12
CA LYS A 168 0.41 -15.48 3.00
C LYS A 168 0.52 -15.97 1.57
N ILE A 169 1.01 -17.19 1.37
CA ILE A 169 1.03 -17.83 0.06
C ILE A 169 -0.37 -18.37 -0.23
N ILE A 170 -0.92 -18.06 -1.40
CA ILE A 170 -2.30 -18.44 -1.76
C ILE A 170 -2.43 -19.23 -3.05
N SER A 171 -1.35 -19.33 -3.83
CA SER A 171 -1.31 -20.07 -5.09
C SER A 171 0.14 -20.40 -5.46
N ASN A 172 0.33 -21.46 -6.24
CA ASN A 172 1.62 -21.78 -6.88
C ASN A 172 1.99 -20.70 -7.92
N PRO A 173 3.29 -20.52 -8.25
CA PRO A 173 3.74 -19.41 -9.08
C PRO A 173 3.17 -19.43 -10.51
N ASP A 174 2.82 -20.61 -11.01
CA ASP A 174 2.39 -20.91 -12.36
C ASP A 174 0.87 -21.08 -12.49
N ILE A 175 0.09 -20.88 -11.42
CA ILE A 175 -1.37 -21.09 -11.40
C ILE A 175 -2.08 -19.76 -11.11
N ALA A 176 -3.15 -19.44 -11.84
CA ALA A 176 -3.97 -18.26 -11.53
C ALA A 176 -4.49 -18.28 -10.09
N ILE A 177 -4.61 -17.11 -9.47
CA ILE A 177 -5.18 -17.02 -8.13
C ILE A 177 -6.67 -17.35 -8.21
N SER A 178 -7.10 -18.35 -7.44
CA SER A 178 -8.52 -18.71 -7.32
C SER A 178 -9.25 -17.77 -6.35
N PRO A 179 -10.45 -17.26 -6.68
CA PRO A 179 -11.27 -16.48 -5.75
C PRO A 179 -11.61 -17.25 -4.45
N GLN A 180 -11.69 -18.58 -4.51
CA GLN A 180 -11.97 -19.44 -3.36
C GLN A 180 -10.80 -19.47 -2.36
N ALA A 181 -9.56 -19.22 -2.81
CA ALA A 181 -8.40 -19.11 -1.93
C ALA A 181 -8.45 -17.86 -1.03
N VAL A 182 -9.22 -16.84 -1.42
CA VAL A 182 -9.39 -15.60 -0.65
C VAL A 182 -10.52 -15.75 0.37
N THR A 183 -10.15 -16.27 1.55
CA THR A 183 -11.04 -16.53 2.69
C THR A 183 -10.92 -15.44 3.77
N GLY A 184 -11.77 -15.47 4.80
CA GLY A 184 -11.68 -14.54 5.93
C GLY A 184 -10.31 -14.53 6.63
N SER A 185 -9.56 -15.64 6.56
CA SER A 185 -8.19 -15.72 7.09
C SER A 185 -7.18 -14.81 6.38
N CYS A 186 -7.55 -14.23 5.24
CA CYS A 186 -6.74 -13.30 4.45
C CYS A 186 -6.93 -11.83 4.87
N GLN A 187 -7.88 -11.53 5.76
CA GLN A 187 -8.12 -10.17 6.23
C GLN A 187 -6.84 -9.55 6.81
N GLY A 188 -6.50 -8.34 6.36
CA GLY A 188 -5.32 -7.62 6.84
C GLY A 188 -3.97 -8.12 6.31
N LYS A 189 -3.94 -9.13 5.43
CA LYS A 189 -2.70 -9.76 4.94
C LYS A 189 -2.25 -9.23 3.59
N ILE A 190 -0.99 -9.53 3.26
CA ILE A 190 -0.44 -9.43 1.91
C ILE A 190 -0.45 -10.85 1.33
N LEU A 191 -1.18 -11.06 0.25
CA LEU A 191 -1.25 -12.34 -0.41
C LEU A 191 -0.15 -12.43 -1.47
N ALA A 192 0.45 -13.59 -1.63
CA ALA A 192 1.53 -13.80 -2.59
C ALA A 192 1.37 -15.11 -3.35
N GLY A 193 1.89 -15.11 -4.58
CA GLY A 193 1.87 -16.25 -5.50
C GLY A 193 0.94 -16.03 -6.67
N GLY A 194 0.85 -17.04 -7.52
CA GLY A 194 -0.04 -17.06 -8.66
C GLY A 194 0.49 -16.36 -9.93
N ALA A 195 0.02 -16.86 -11.07
CA ALA A 195 0.37 -16.37 -12.40
C ALA A 195 -0.56 -15.26 -12.91
N LEU A 196 -1.78 -15.19 -12.39
CA LEU A 196 -2.80 -14.23 -12.82
C LEU A 196 -3.67 -13.79 -11.65
N LEU A 197 -3.78 -12.47 -11.47
CA LEU A 197 -4.75 -11.82 -10.60
C LEU A 197 -5.95 -11.37 -11.46
N SER A 198 -7.13 -11.96 -11.26
CA SER A 198 -8.36 -11.56 -11.97
C SER A 198 -9.13 -10.47 -11.21
N LYS A 199 -10.00 -9.76 -11.93
CA LYS A 199 -10.98 -8.83 -11.36
C LYS A 199 -11.82 -9.45 -10.24
N GLU A 200 -12.26 -10.71 -10.35
CA GLU A 200 -13.07 -11.33 -9.28
C GLU A 200 -12.26 -11.50 -7.98
N VAL A 201 -10.99 -11.88 -8.10
CA VAL A 201 -10.08 -11.98 -6.95
C VAL A 201 -9.85 -10.61 -6.31
N ILE A 202 -9.69 -9.54 -7.10
CA ILE A 202 -9.55 -8.17 -6.59
C ILE A 202 -10.77 -7.79 -5.75
N TYR A 203 -11.99 -7.98 -6.27
CA TYR A 203 -13.21 -7.68 -5.52
C TYR A 203 -13.34 -8.52 -4.25
N LYS A 204 -12.95 -9.79 -4.30
CA LYS A 204 -12.94 -10.66 -3.11
C LYS A 204 -11.93 -10.15 -2.07
N CYS A 205 -10.74 -9.74 -2.50
CA CYS A 205 -9.73 -9.12 -1.65
C CYS A 205 -10.25 -7.85 -0.96
N LEU A 206 -10.92 -6.97 -1.70
CA LEU A 206 -11.53 -5.75 -1.15
C LEU A 206 -12.62 -6.07 -0.12
N ALA A 207 -13.52 -7.01 -0.42
CA ALA A 207 -14.58 -7.44 0.50
C ALA A 207 -14.02 -8.02 1.81
N VAL A 208 -12.95 -8.82 1.73
CA VAL A 208 -12.25 -9.42 2.87
C VAL A 208 -11.31 -8.43 3.58
N LYS A 209 -11.05 -7.25 2.99
CA LYS A 209 -10.08 -6.25 3.48
C LYS A 209 -8.65 -6.76 3.52
N VAL A 210 -8.25 -7.49 2.47
CA VAL A 210 -6.86 -7.81 2.16
C VAL A 210 -6.08 -6.51 1.94
N LYS A 211 -4.82 -6.45 2.38
CA LYS A 211 -3.99 -5.26 2.24
C LYS A 211 -3.28 -5.21 0.90
N GLY A 212 -2.71 -6.31 0.44
CA GLY A 212 -2.08 -6.31 -0.87
C GLY A 212 -1.99 -7.68 -1.52
N VAL A 213 -1.63 -7.69 -2.80
CA VAL A 213 -1.39 -8.91 -3.57
C VAL A 213 -0.08 -8.75 -4.35
N ILE A 214 0.80 -9.74 -4.23
CA ILE A 214 2.00 -9.91 -5.04
C ILE A 214 1.75 -11.09 -5.99
N CYS A 215 1.66 -10.83 -7.29
CA CYS A 215 1.28 -11.82 -8.30
C CYS A 215 2.20 -11.70 -9.52
N GLY A 216 2.32 -12.76 -10.32
CA GLY A 216 3.10 -12.69 -11.55
C GLY A 216 2.51 -11.71 -12.56
N GLY A 217 1.25 -11.90 -12.95
CA GLY A 217 0.57 -11.05 -13.93
C GLY A 217 -0.87 -10.65 -13.58
N MET A 218 -1.40 -9.74 -14.38
CA MET A 218 -2.81 -9.28 -14.36
C MET A 218 -3.21 -8.77 -15.75
N HIS A 219 -4.48 -8.85 -16.14
CA HIS A 219 -4.90 -8.26 -17.41
C HIS A 219 -4.80 -6.72 -17.39
N TRP A 220 -4.30 -6.12 -18.48
CA TRP A 220 -4.21 -4.66 -18.63
C TRP A 220 -5.56 -3.96 -18.43
N ARG A 221 -6.65 -4.58 -18.91
CA ARG A 221 -8.01 -4.07 -18.72
C ARG A 221 -8.36 -3.95 -17.24
N ASP A 222 -8.11 -5.00 -16.46
CA ASP A 222 -8.42 -5.05 -15.04
C ASP A 222 -7.52 -4.07 -14.25
N PHE A 223 -6.26 -3.89 -14.69
CA PHE A 223 -5.37 -2.87 -14.15
C PHE A 223 -5.92 -1.45 -14.34
N ASN A 224 -6.43 -1.12 -15.53
CA ASN A 224 -7.00 0.20 -15.80
C ASN A 224 -8.31 0.48 -15.04
N GLU A 225 -8.95 -0.54 -14.48
CA GLU A 225 -10.11 -0.33 -13.60
C GLU A 225 -9.72 0.04 -12.17
N ILE A 226 -8.50 -0.33 -11.73
CA ILE A 226 -7.98 0.03 -10.39
C ILE A 226 -7.17 1.34 -10.39
N VAL A 227 -6.80 1.87 -11.57
CA VAL A 227 -6.10 3.17 -11.70
C VAL A 227 -6.98 4.18 -12.43
N THR A 228 -7.11 5.40 -11.91
CA THR A 228 -7.89 6.46 -12.57
C THR A 228 -6.98 7.37 -13.39
N PRO A 229 -7.48 8.08 -14.44
CA PRO A 229 -6.67 9.07 -15.16
C PRO A 229 -6.13 10.19 -14.27
N ALA A 230 -6.87 10.56 -13.21
CA ALA A 230 -6.53 11.68 -12.33
C ALA A 230 -5.41 11.34 -11.32
N ARG A 231 -5.36 10.10 -10.81
CA ARG A 231 -4.38 9.69 -9.80
C ARG A 231 -3.43 8.58 -10.24
N GLY A 232 -3.66 8.00 -11.41
CA GLY A 232 -2.86 6.92 -11.98
C GLY A 232 -2.65 5.78 -10.98
N ARG A 233 -1.40 5.34 -10.85
CA ARG A 233 -0.98 4.24 -9.97
C ARG A 233 -1.08 4.57 -8.48
N SER A 234 -1.23 5.85 -8.12
CA SER A 234 -1.37 6.31 -6.74
C SER A 234 -2.82 6.36 -6.26
N GLU A 235 -3.78 5.87 -7.05
CA GLU A 235 -5.17 5.73 -6.61
C GLU A 235 -5.25 4.74 -5.43
N ASP A 236 -5.99 5.10 -4.37
CA ASP A 236 -6.20 4.20 -3.23
C ASP A 236 -7.57 3.56 -3.30
N VAL A 237 -7.61 2.37 -3.91
CA VAL A 237 -8.83 1.55 -3.99
C VAL A 237 -9.00 0.63 -2.77
N GLY A 238 -8.17 0.74 -1.74
CA GLY A 238 -8.23 -0.13 -0.56
C GLY A 238 -7.34 -1.38 -0.63
N LEU A 239 -6.67 -1.61 -1.76
CA LEU A 239 -5.78 -2.75 -2.04
C LEU A 239 -4.52 -2.26 -2.79
N THR A 240 -3.37 -2.86 -2.50
CA THR A 240 -2.13 -2.60 -3.25
C THR A 240 -1.75 -3.84 -4.06
N VAL A 241 -1.49 -3.65 -5.36
CA VAL A 241 -1.08 -4.72 -6.27
C VAL A 241 0.39 -4.50 -6.64
N LEU A 242 1.19 -5.56 -6.53
CA LEU A 242 2.57 -5.62 -7.02
C LEU A 242 2.67 -6.77 -8.02
N LEU A 243 2.86 -6.47 -9.29
CA LEU A 243 3.09 -7.47 -10.32
C LEU A 243 4.59 -7.69 -10.49
N THR A 244 5.02 -8.93 -10.40
CA THR A 244 6.43 -9.32 -10.53
C THR A 244 6.83 -9.48 -11.98
N GLU A 245 5.89 -9.88 -12.85
CA GLU A 245 6.18 -10.14 -14.24
C GLU A 245 5.60 -9.15 -15.24
N GLY A 246 4.38 -8.65 -15.02
CA GLY A 246 3.77 -7.68 -15.94
C GLY A 246 2.30 -7.93 -16.19
N PHE A 247 1.88 -7.88 -17.45
CA PHE A 247 0.47 -8.03 -17.82
C PHE A 247 0.18 -9.40 -18.45
N GLY A 248 -1.09 -9.82 -18.38
CA GLY A 248 -1.53 -11.14 -18.83
C GLY A 248 -1.29 -12.24 -17.81
N TYR A 249 -1.36 -13.49 -18.27
CA TYR A 249 -1.06 -14.66 -17.47
C TYR A 249 0.46 -14.88 -17.46
N GLN A 250 1.10 -14.55 -16.36
CA GLN A 250 2.56 -14.57 -16.25
C GLN A 250 2.96 -15.37 -15.01
N PRO A 251 3.55 -16.58 -15.16
CA PRO A 251 4.07 -17.33 -14.03
C PRO A 251 5.09 -16.51 -13.24
N MET A 252 4.87 -16.37 -11.92
CA MET A 252 5.81 -15.67 -11.04
C MET A 252 7.19 -16.32 -11.11
N ASN A 253 8.25 -15.51 -11.19
CA ASN A 253 9.63 -16.01 -11.16
C ASN A 253 9.86 -16.90 -9.93
N ARG A 254 10.43 -18.10 -10.13
CA ARG A 254 10.65 -19.08 -9.06
C ARG A 254 11.49 -18.52 -7.90
N THR A 255 12.53 -17.74 -8.19
CA THR A 255 13.35 -17.12 -7.14
C THR A 255 12.54 -16.16 -6.26
N ILE A 256 11.60 -15.40 -6.85
CA ILE A 256 10.69 -14.54 -6.08
C ILE A 256 9.73 -15.39 -5.25
N PHE A 257 9.11 -16.39 -5.87
CA PHE A 257 8.14 -17.25 -5.20
C PHE A 257 8.77 -18.01 -4.02
N ASP A 258 9.96 -18.59 -4.22
CA ASP A 258 10.70 -19.32 -3.20
C ASP A 258 11.07 -18.40 -2.04
N LEU A 259 11.51 -17.16 -2.33
CA LEU A 259 11.79 -16.16 -1.30
C LEU A 259 10.53 -15.85 -0.48
N LEU A 260 9.43 -15.50 -1.13
CA LEU A 260 8.16 -15.16 -0.46
C LEU A 260 7.64 -16.34 0.37
N SER A 261 7.78 -17.56 -0.14
CA SER A 261 7.35 -18.80 0.55
C SER A 261 8.17 -19.04 1.81
N ARG A 262 9.50 -18.81 1.80
CA ARG A 262 10.33 -18.88 3.01
C ARG A 262 9.91 -17.88 4.09
N TYR A 263 9.31 -16.77 3.69
CA TYR A 263 8.83 -15.71 4.58
C TYR A 263 7.30 -15.74 4.74
N GLU A 264 6.65 -16.88 4.48
CA GLU A 264 5.23 -17.01 4.81
C GLU A 264 5.02 -16.79 6.32
N ASN A 265 3.94 -16.10 6.67
CA ASN A 265 3.60 -15.65 8.02
C ASN A 265 4.53 -14.58 8.61
N TRP A 266 5.46 -14.03 7.83
CA TRP A 266 6.25 -12.86 8.24
C TRP A 266 5.54 -11.56 7.90
N PHE A 267 5.89 -10.51 8.63
CA PHE A 267 5.47 -9.15 8.30
C PHE A 267 6.20 -8.68 7.03
N GLY A 268 5.44 -8.14 6.09
CA GLY A 268 5.95 -7.53 4.87
C GLY A 268 5.31 -6.17 4.60
N MET A 269 5.98 -5.38 3.78
CA MET A 269 5.49 -4.07 3.33
C MET A 269 5.64 -3.98 1.82
N ILE A 270 4.57 -3.63 1.10
CA ILE A 270 4.64 -3.22 -0.29
C ILE A 270 4.85 -1.71 -0.30
N LEU A 271 5.97 -1.27 -0.86
CA LEU A 271 6.32 0.13 -1.08
C LEU A 271 6.02 0.46 -2.55
N SER A 272 4.80 0.90 -2.83
CA SER A 272 4.24 0.97 -4.18
C SER A 272 4.98 1.96 -5.07
N ASN A 273 5.36 3.12 -4.52
CA ASN A 273 6.13 4.14 -5.25
C ASN A 273 7.50 3.63 -5.71
N SER A 274 8.10 2.71 -4.95
CA SER A 274 9.39 2.08 -5.30
C SER A 274 9.22 0.78 -6.09
N GLY A 275 8.00 0.25 -6.19
CA GLY A 275 7.71 -1.02 -6.84
C GLY A 275 8.40 -2.21 -6.18
N ILE A 276 8.54 -2.20 -4.85
CA ILE A 276 9.18 -3.28 -4.10
C ILE A 276 8.29 -3.81 -2.98
N CYS A 277 8.46 -5.08 -2.64
CA CYS A 277 8.05 -5.60 -1.35
C CYS A 277 9.30 -5.79 -0.48
N VAL A 278 9.25 -5.33 0.77
CA VAL A 278 10.31 -5.51 1.76
C VAL A 278 9.80 -6.37 2.93
N ILE A 279 10.66 -7.24 3.42
CA ILE A 279 10.43 -8.18 4.52
C ILE A 279 11.49 -7.85 5.57
N PRO A 280 11.14 -7.13 6.65
CA PRO A 280 12.08 -6.75 7.69
C PRO A 280 12.63 -7.98 8.42
N LEU A 281 13.95 -8.05 8.55
CA LEU A 281 14.65 -9.12 9.28
C LEU A 281 14.87 -8.66 10.73
N SER A 282 13.81 -8.62 11.52
CA SER A 282 13.88 -8.18 12.93
C SER A 282 14.21 -9.37 13.84
N GLY A 283 15.27 -9.29 14.65
CA GLY A 283 15.50 -10.09 15.87
C GLY A 283 15.42 -11.63 15.81
N ARG A 284 15.36 -12.27 14.63
CA ARG A 284 15.34 -13.75 14.48
C ARG A 284 16.57 -14.32 13.76
N THR A 285 17.54 -13.48 13.42
CA THR A 285 18.91 -13.90 13.16
C THR A 285 19.58 -14.13 14.49
N THR A 286 19.88 -15.40 14.78
CA THR A 286 20.69 -15.80 15.93
C THR A 286 22.01 -15.02 15.95
N GLY A 287 22.20 -14.18 16.97
CA GLY A 287 23.51 -13.89 17.58
C GLY A 287 24.55 -13.06 16.83
N GLU A 288 24.46 -12.84 15.52
CA GLU A 288 25.50 -12.10 14.78
C GLU A 288 24.93 -10.80 14.20
N ARG A 289 25.66 -9.69 14.39
CA ARG A 289 25.48 -8.48 13.57
C ARG A 289 25.81 -8.88 12.13
N GLU A 290 24.84 -9.42 11.42
CA GLU A 290 25.01 -9.74 10.01
C GLU A 290 25.27 -8.44 9.25
N GLU A 291 26.45 -8.32 8.66
CA GLU A 291 26.74 -7.22 7.75
C GLU A 291 25.74 -7.24 6.60
N ALA A 292 25.15 -6.08 6.31
CA ALA A 292 24.25 -5.96 5.18
C ALA A 292 24.98 -6.40 3.91
N GLY A 293 24.44 -7.43 3.26
CA GLY A 293 24.89 -7.87 1.95
C GLY A 293 24.82 -6.72 0.96
N ARG A 294 25.72 -6.76 -0.03
CA ARG A 294 25.61 -5.85 -1.17
C ARG A 294 24.41 -6.24 -2.00
N GLU A 295 23.67 -5.24 -2.50
CA GLU A 295 22.62 -5.51 -3.48
C GLU A 295 23.20 -6.30 -4.65
N LYS A 296 22.55 -7.43 -4.96
CA LYS A 296 22.84 -8.27 -6.10
C LYS A 296 22.43 -7.49 -7.34
N PHE A 297 23.41 -7.31 -8.21
CA PHE A 297 23.22 -6.85 -9.57
C PHE A 297 23.83 -7.89 -10.49
N VAL A 298 23.18 -8.16 -11.62
CA VAL A 298 23.77 -9.01 -12.66
C VAL A 298 24.56 -8.11 -13.58
N GLU A 299 25.86 -8.38 -13.71
CA GLU A 299 26.67 -7.75 -14.75
C GLU A 299 26.10 -8.18 -16.11
N LEU A 300 25.69 -7.20 -16.91
CA LEU A 300 25.21 -7.46 -18.25
C LEU A 300 26.37 -7.91 -19.13
N LYS A 301 26.18 -9.04 -19.80
CA LYS A 301 27.13 -9.61 -20.77
C LYS A 301 26.39 -9.91 -22.07
N LYS A 302 27.13 -9.94 -23.17
CA LYS A 302 26.60 -10.44 -24.44
C LYS A 302 26.04 -11.85 -24.22
N HIS A 303 24.95 -12.18 -24.89
CA HIS A 303 24.22 -13.45 -24.78
C HIS A 303 23.44 -13.65 -23.48
N LEU A 304 23.46 -12.69 -22.53
CA LEU A 304 22.60 -12.76 -21.37
C LEU A 304 21.14 -12.55 -21.77
N ASN A 305 20.26 -13.42 -21.28
CA ASN A 305 18.82 -13.27 -21.42
C ASN A 305 18.30 -12.24 -20.42
N VAL A 306 17.52 -11.30 -20.94
CA VAL A 306 16.99 -10.17 -20.19
C VAL A 306 15.52 -9.96 -20.53
N ARG A 307 14.80 -9.42 -19.56
CA ARG A 307 13.45 -8.90 -19.76
C ARG A 307 13.49 -7.37 -19.84
N LEU A 308 12.74 -6.82 -20.77
CA LEU A 308 12.48 -5.39 -20.85
C LEU A 308 11.37 -5.02 -19.85
N ILE A 309 11.66 -4.07 -18.95
CA ILE A 309 10.74 -3.66 -17.88
C ILE A 309 10.18 -2.24 -18.08
N ASN A 310 10.04 -1.77 -19.32
CA ASN A 310 9.53 -0.44 -19.64
C ASN A 310 8.11 -0.48 -20.25
N PRO A 311 7.12 0.22 -19.68
CA PRO A 311 5.81 0.38 -20.31
C PRO A 311 5.91 1.01 -21.72
N PRO A 312 5.05 0.61 -22.67
CA PRO A 312 3.96 -0.37 -22.56
C PRO A 312 4.40 -1.84 -22.77
N ARG A 313 5.70 -2.14 -22.85
CA ARG A 313 6.23 -3.44 -23.30
C ARG A 313 6.81 -4.25 -22.13
N LEU A 314 5.94 -4.72 -21.24
CA LEU A 314 6.33 -5.38 -19.97
C LEU A 314 6.53 -6.90 -20.09
N ASP A 315 6.26 -7.50 -21.25
CA ASP A 315 6.36 -8.95 -21.49
C ASP A 315 7.32 -9.28 -22.65
N VAL A 316 8.30 -8.41 -22.89
CA VAL A 316 9.28 -8.58 -23.99
C VAL A 316 10.57 -9.16 -23.45
N PHE A 317 10.89 -10.37 -23.92
CA PHE A 317 12.14 -11.07 -23.63
C PHE A 317 13.10 -10.92 -24.79
N GLY A 318 14.39 -10.85 -24.47
CA GLY A 318 15.42 -10.83 -25.48
C GLY A 318 16.78 -11.21 -24.95
N THR A 319 17.72 -11.28 -25.87
CA THR A 319 19.11 -11.61 -25.57
C THR A 319 19.99 -10.42 -25.90
N ILE A 320 20.89 -10.06 -24.99
CA ILE A 320 21.82 -8.95 -25.23
C ILE A 320 22.72 -9.30 -26.42
N SER A 321 22.58 -8.56 -27.53
CA SER A 321 23.44 -8.69 -28.70
C SER A 321 24.71 -7.86 -28.57
N LYS A 322 24.61 -6.69 -27.92
CA LYS A 322 25.74 -5.77 -27.70
C LYS A 322 25.49 -4.87 -26.50
N LEU A 323 26.55 -4.56 -25.75
CA LEU A 323 26.49 -3.56 -24.68
C LEU A 323 26.90 -2.20 -25.25
N GLY A 324 26.09 -1.18 -25.02
CA GLY A 324 26.44 0.21 -25.34
C GLY A 324 27.53 0.69 -24.38
N GLY A 325 28.78 0.72 -24.86
CA GLY A 325 29.94 1.10 -24.04
C GLY A 325 29.98 2.58 -23.61
N LYS A 326 29.14 3.44 -24.19
CA LYS A 326 29.01 4.87 -23.86
C LYS A 326 27.53 5.28 -23.83
N GLU A 327 27.19 6.23 -22.96
CA GLU A 327 25.83 6.76 -22.86
C GLU A 327 25.33 7.20 -24.25
N THR A 328 24.18 6.67 -24.66
CA THR A 328 23.56 7.02 -25.93
C THR A 328 22.47 8.04 -25.71
N ARG A 329 22.38 9.05 -26.58
CA ARG A 329 21.31 10.04 -26.55
C ARG A 329 20.04 9.38 -27.07
N MET A 330 19.05 9.22 -26.20
CA MET A 330 17.72 8.70 -26.53
C MET A 330 16.92 9.75 -27.32
N GLN A 331 15.80 9.33 -27.93
CA GLN A 331 14.90 10.22 -28.70
C GLN A 331 14.44 11.45 -27.90
N LEU A 332 14.27 11.33 -26.58
CA LEU A 332 13.90 12.42 -25.67
C LEU A 332 15.11 13.24 -25.17
N GLY A 333 16.28 13.10 -25.78
CA GLY A 333 17.49 13.85 -25.43
C GLY A 333 18.25 13.38 -24.19
N ILE A 334 17.70 12.43 -23.43
CA ILE A 334 18.34 11.85 -22.23
C ILE A 334 19.55 11.00 -22.65
N ARG A 335 20.70 11.19 -21.98
CA ARG A 335 21.87 10.32 -22.10
C ARG A 335 21.82 9.25 -21.01
N THR A 336 21.89 7.97 -21.41
CA THR A 336 21.89 6.86 -20.46
C THR A 336 22.64 5.66 -21.04
N PRO A 337 23.21 4.77 -20.21
CA PRO A 337 23.78 3.52 -20.68
C PRO A 337 22.70 2.61 -21.26
N VAL A 338 22.91 2.14 -22.49
CA VAL A 338 21.97 1.30 -23.23
C VAL A 338 22.59 -0.06 -23.56
N ALA A 339 21.75 -1.04 -23.86
CA ALA A 339 22.15 -2.30 -24.49
C ALA A 339 21.31 -2.52 -25.75
N GLU A 340 21.93 -3.10 -26.78
CA GLU A 340 21.21 -3.67 -27.91
C GLU A 340 20.70 -5.06 -27.49
N VAL A 341 19.39 -5.24 -27.55
CA VAL A 341 18.70 -6.47 -27.18
C VAL A 341 18.02 -7.03 -28.42
N LYS A 342 18.34 -8.29 -28.75
CA LYS A 342 17.65 -9.04 -29.79
C LYS A 342 16.33 -9.56 -29.23
N VAL A 343 15.22 -9.10 -29.81
CA VAL A 343 13.84 -9.49 -29.48
C VAL A 343 13.23 -10.11 -30.73
N GLY A 344 13.07 -11.44 -30.74
CA GLY A 344 12.73 -12.16 -31.98
C GLY A 344 13.77 -11.88 -33.08
N ASP A 345 13.30 -11.41 -34.24
CA ASP A 345 14.16 -11.03 -35.38
C ASP A 345 14.60 -9.55 -35.39
N ARG A 346 14.23 -8.78 -34.36
CA ARG A 346 14.49 -7.34 -34.29
C ARG A 346 15.58 -7.03 -33.25
N LEU A 347 16.29 -5.93 -33.48
CA LEU A 347 17.24 -5.36 -32.52
C LEU A 347 16.64 -4.09 -31.93
N GLU A 348 16.61 -3.99 -30.60
CA GLU A 348 16.13 -2.81 -29.87
C GLU A 348 17.23 -2.22 -28.99
N ILE A 349 17.31 -0.88 -28.94
CA ILE A 349 18.22 -0.16 -28.04
C ILE A 349 17.45 0.18 -26.76
N VAL A 350 17.83 -0.44 -25.66
CA VAL A 350 17.09 -0.34 -24.38
C VAL A 350 18.00 0.25 -23.29
N PRO A 351 17.54 1.24 -22.51
CA PRO A 351 18.24 1.67 -21.31
C PRO A 351 18.47 0.48 -20.38
N THR A 352 19.71 0.34 -19.90
CA THR A 352 20.11 -0.83 -19.10
C THR A 352 19.39 -0.92 -17.75
N ARG A 353 18.92 0.21 -17.23
CA ARG A 353 18.03 0.29 -16.07
C ARG A 353 16.64 -0.28 -16.31
N ASN A 354 16.25 -0.42 -17.58
CA ASN A 354 15.01 -1.02 -18.02
C ASN A 354 15.20 -2.49 -18.42
N LEU A 355 16.30 -3.11 -17.99
CA LEU A 355 16.57 -4.53 -18.15
C LEU A 355 16.60 -5.20 -16.78
N GLU A 356 15.89 -6.30 -16.68
CA GLU A 356 16.02 -7.26 -15.58
C GLU A 356 16.67 -8.54 -16.10
N ALA A 357 17.59 -9.11 -15.33
CA ALA A 357 18.25 -10.34 -15.71
C ALA A 357 17.34 -11.54 -15.45
N ILE A 358 17.23 -12.43 -16.44
CA ILE A 358 16.56 -13.72 -16.27
C ILE A 358 17.62 -14.69 -15.75
N VAL A 359 17.51 -15.04 -14.47
CA VAL A 359 18.42 -15.98 -13.82
C VAL A 359 17.65 -17.27 -13.61
N GLY A 360 18.15 -18.35 -14.21
CA GLY A 360 17.57 -19.70 -14.15
C GLY A 360 17.87 -20.40 -12.84
#